data_AF-A0A432XMB8-F1
#
_entry.id   AF-A0A432XMB8-F1
#
_cell.length_a   1.000
_cell.length_b   1.000
_cell.length_c   1.000
_cell.angle_alpha   90.00
_cell.angle_beta   90.00
_cell.angle_gamma   90.00
#
_symmetry.space_group_name_H-M   'P 1'
#
loop_
_entity.id
_entity.type
_entity.pdbx_description
1 polymer ?
#
loop_
_entity_poly.entity_id
_entity_poly.type
_entity_poly.pdbx_seq_one_letter_code
_entity_poly.pdbx_strand_id
1 'polypeptide(L)'
;MAALTLALDAMGGDLGPSVVINALERALESFPQVHFIVVGDEEELTPLLQQAKLNQHPRIAIKHASQTVTMTDKPGYSLRAKPDSSMRVALELVAAEEAVACISAGNTGALMTKAYFTLKTLPGVLRPALMSAIPQQNGGSAFVLDLGANPVCDSDTLFQFGVMGSVAAQEVLGISKPRVALLNMGEEEIKGNDVVKATAALLQQSQHINYIGFIEGDDLFSGKADVIVCDGFVGNIALKSCEGLADLLLNNIKSNIHAHWLTRWFVKLFYQRLQRSWDWLKPDHYNGASLIGLRGVVIKSHGDANARAFYSAIEQAVEETQRDLPTRIRDRVEQVLLEQE
;
A
#
# COMPACT_ATOMS: atom_id res chain seq x y z
N MET A 1 22.94 -4.77 12.88
CA MET A 1 21.91 -3.88 12.31
C MET A 1 21.16 -3.26 13.47
N ALA A 2 20.86 -1.95 13.41
CA ALA A 2 19.94 -1.35 14.37
C ALA A 2 18.60 -2.09 14.30
N ALA A 3 17.90 -2.21 15.42
CA ALA A 3 16.59 -2.84 15.43
C ALA A 3 15.61 -2.03 14.57
N LEU A 4 14.84 -2.70 13.71
CA LEU A 4 13.80 -2.06 12.90
C LEU A 4 12.62 -1.72 13.81
N THR A 5 12.24 -0.45 13.88
CA THR A 5 11.11 0.02 14.71
C THR A 5 9.99 0.56 13.83
N LEU A 6 8.78 -0.02 13.91
CA LEU A 6 7.62 0.42 13.13
C LEU A 6 6.62 1.18 14.02
N ALA A 7 6.14 2.32 13.55
CA ALA A 7 5.07 3.07 14.21
C ALA A 7 3.69 2.61 13.68
N LEU A 8 2.81 2.22 14.59
CA LEU A 8 1.45 1.79 14.28
C LEU A 8 0.47 2.85 14.75
N ASP A 9 -0.24 3.50 13.84
CA ASP A 9 -1.39 4.33 14.16
C ASP A 9 -2.55 3.42 14.59
N ALA A 10 -2.70 3.24 15.91
CA ALA A 10 -3.65 2.30 16.47
C ALA A 10 -5.09 2.82 16.44
N MET A 11 -5.29 4.14 16.37
CA MET A 11 -6.62 4.73 16.43
C MET A 11 -7.29 4.85 15.05
N GLY A 12 -6.53 4.63 13.98
CA GLY A 12 -7.04 4.67 12.61
C GLY A 12 -7.80 3.40 12.22
N GLY A 13 -8.92 3.57 11.52
CA GLY A 13 -9.74 2.48 10.98
C GLY A 13 -11.11 2.38 11.66
N ASP A 14 -12.06 1.71 10.99
CA ASP A 14 -13.47 1.63 11.41
C ASP A 14 -13.68 0.67 12.59
N LEU A 15 -12.77 -0.30 12.76
CA LEU A 15 -12.85 -1.35 13.78
C LEU A 15 -12.06 -1.03 15.07
N GLY A 16 -11.41 0.13 15.12
CA GLY A 16 -10.68 0.64 16.27
C GLY A 16 -9.39 -0.12 16.64
N PRO A 17 -8.75 0.24 17.76
CA PRO A 17 -7.40 -0.21 18.10
C PRO A 17 -7.26 -1.71 18.37
N SER A 18 -8.35 -2.39 18.73
CA SER A 18 -8.33 -3.84 18.97
C SER A 18 -7.80 -4.64 17.76
N VAL A 19 -8.09 -4.18 16.54
CA VAL A 19 -7.59 -4.80 15.30
C VAL A 19 -6.07 -4.70 15.21
N VAL A 20 -5.52 -3.54 15.53
CA VAL A 20 -4.08 -3.27 15.48
C VAL A 20 -3.35 -4.10 16.54
N ILE A 21 -3.90 -4.20 17.76
CA ILE A 21 -3.31 -5.03 18.83
C ILE A 21 -3.31 -6.52 18.44
N ASN A 22 -4.39 -7.02 17.87
CA ASN A 22 -4.46 -8.41 17.40
C ASN A 22 -3.48 -8.69 16.24
N ALA A 23 -3.29 -7.73 15.33
CA ALA A 23 -2.29 -7.84 14.27
C ALA A 23 -0.86 -7.82 14.85
N LEU A 24 -0.63 -6.99 15.86
CA LEU A 24 0.65 -6.85 16.56
C LEU A 24 1.08 -8.15 17.25
N GLU A 25 0.18 -8.88 17.92
CA GLU A 25 0.49 -10.20 18.50
C GLU A 25 1.15 -11.11 17.47
N ARG A 26 0.53 -11.24 16.28
CA ARG A 26 1.03 -12.08 15.20
C ARG A 26 2.33 -11.53 14.58
N ALA A 27 2.47 -10.21 14.48
CA ALA A 27 3.68 -9.57 14.00
C ALA A 27 4.88 -9.82 14.91
N LEU A 28 4.67 -9.85 16.23
CA LEU A 28 5.73 -10.13 17.20
C LEU A 28 6.26 -11.56 17.07
N GLU A 29 5.40 -12.53 16.76
CA GLU A 29 5.81 -13.91 16.49
C GLU A 29 6.59 -14.04 15.18
N SER A 30 6.13 -13.35 14.13
CA SER A 30 6.65 -13.49 12.77
C SER A 30 7.95 -12.71 12.56
N PHE A 31 8.13 -11.59 13.27
CA PHE A 31 9.26 -10.68 13.12
C PHE A 31 10.00 -10.48 14.45
N PRO A 32 10.83 -11.44 14.90
CA PRO A 32 11.46 -11.41 16.22
C PRO A 32 12.44 -10.26 16.43
N GLN A 33 12.94 -9.66 15.35
CA GLN A 33 13.91 -8.55 15.37
C GLN A 33 13.26 -7.16 15.27
N VAL A 34 11.94 -7.10 15.01
CA VAL A 34 11.21 -5.84 14.82
C VAL A 34 10.61 -5.38 16.15
N HIS A 35 10.72 -4.08 16.40
CA HIS A 35 10.12 -3.35 17.50
C HIS A 35 8.95 -2.53 16.99
N PHE A 36 8.00 -2.22 17.87
CA PHE A 36 6.77 -1.55 17.53
C PHE A 36 6.51 -0.40 18.50
N ILE A 37 6.14 0.75 17.95
CA ILE A 37 5.61 1.87 18.71
C ILE A 37 4.12 1.95 18.38
N VAL A 38 3.26 1.65 19.35
CA VAL A 38 1.80 1.73 19.22
C VAL A 38 1.38 3.14 19.59
N VAL A 39 0.83 3.88 18.62
CA VAL A 39 0.53 5.30 18.75
C VAL A 39 -0.97 5.51 18.87
N GLY A 40 -1.41 6.20 19.92
CA GLY A 40 -2.83 6.45 20.17
C GLY A 40 -3.13 6.92 21.58
N ASP A 41 -4.41 6.89 21.95
CA ASP A 41 -4.81 7.22 23.31
C ASP A 41 -4.31 6.14 24.28
N GLU A 42 -3.53 6.54 25.27
CA GLU A 42 -2.87 5.60 26.18
C GLU A 42 -3.88 4.95 27.13
N GLU A 43 -4.94 5.66 27.48
CA GLU A 43 -6.02 5.14 28.33
C GLU A 43 -6.83 4.07 27.61
N GLU A 44 -6.98 4.17 26.29
CA GLU A 44 -7.66 3.16 25.47
C GLU A 44 -6.75 1.98 25.12
N LEU A 45 -5.47 2.23 24.82
CA LEU A 45 -4.52 1.20 24.40
C LEU A 45 -4.04 0.31 25.56
N THR A 46 -3.85 0.87 26.76
CA THR A 46 -3.28 0.14 27.90
C THR A 46 -4.10 -1.09 28.29
N PRO A 47 -5.45 -1.02 28.45
CA PRO A 47 -6.27 -2.19 28.76
C PRO A 47 -6.22 -3.26 27.66
N LEU A 48 -6.20 -2.87 26.38
CA LEU A 48 -6.13 -3.80 25.25
C LEU A 48 -4.79 -4.56 25.24
N LEU A 49 -3.69 -3.85 25.46
CA LEU A 49 -2.36 -4.46 25.57
C LEU A 49 -2.24 -5.37 26.81
N GLN A 50 -2.89 -5.03 27.93
CA GLN A 50 -2.94 -5.90 29.11
C GLN A 50 -3.73 -7.18 28.84
N GLN A 51 -4.89 -7.07 28.18
CA GLN A 51 -5.71 -8.22 27.80
C GLN A 51 -4.94 -9.17 26.87
N ALA A 52 -4.17 -8.62 25.94
CA ALA A 52 -3.26 -9.33 25.03
C ALA A 52 -1.97 -9.84 25.71
N LYS A 53 -1.72 -9.49 26.99
CA LYS A 53 -0.47 -9.76 27.73
C LYS A 53 0.79 -9.18 27.05
N LEU A 54 0.61 -8.05 26.36
CA LEU A 54 1.64 -7.34 25.60
C LEU A 54 2.14 -6.07 26.28
N ASN A 55 1.49 -5.60 27.34
CA ASN A 55 1.79 -4.32 28.00
C ASN A 55 3.21 -4.19 28.60
N GLN A 56 3.90 -5.31 28.88
CA GLN A 56 5.29 -5.34 29.38
C GLN A 56 6.26 -5.96 28.36
N HIS A 57 5.82 -6.13 27.11
CA HIS A 57 6.64 -6.79 26.10
C HIS A 57 7.82 -5.89 25.70
N PRO A 58 9.08 -6.37 25.72
CA PRO A 58 10.27 -5.52 25.56
C PRO A 58 10.41 -4.87 24.17
N ARG A 59 9.67 -5.37 23.18
CA ARG A 59 9.65 -4.84 21.80
C ARG A 59 8.47 -3.93 21.50
N ILE A 60 7.67 -3.55 22.51
CA ILE A 60 6.51 -2.69 22.35
C ILE A 60 6.70 -1.46 23.22
N ALA A 61 6.51 -0.29 22.62
CA ALA A 61 6.34 0.97 23.34
C ALA A 61 4.98 1.57 23.00
N ILE A 62 4.37 2.27 23.95
CA ILE A 62 3.19 3.09 23.70
C ILE A 62 3.66 4.53 23.53
N LYS A 63 3.13 5.22 22.51
CA LYS A 63 3.28 6.67 22.36
C LYS A 63 1.90 7.31 22.41
N HIS A 64 1.66 8.09 23.45
CA HIS A 64 0.40 8.80 23.61
C HIS A 64 0.19 9.82 22.49
N ALA A 65 -1.05 9.91 22.01
CA ALA A 65 -1.56 10.97 21.15
C ALA A 65 -2.98 11.34 21.61
N SER A 66 -3.24 12.63 21.85
CA SER A 66 -4.50 13.08 22.44
C SER A 66 -5.65 13.23 21.44
N GLN A 67 -5.38 13.06 20.14
CA GLN A 67 -6.37 13.23 19.08
C GLN A 67 -6.41 12.03 18.13
N THR A 68 -7.55 11.87 17.45
CA THR A 68 -7.75 10.84 16.42
C THR A 68 -8.37 11.46 15.18
N VAL A 69 -7.84 11.14 14.00
CA VAL A 69 -8.47 11.52 12.73
C VAL A 69 -9.62 10.55 12.45
N THR A 70 -10.83 11.07 12.27
CA THR A 70 -12.00 10.23 11.95
C THR A 70 -12.08 9.99 10.45
N MET A 71 -12.79 8.93 10.04
CA MET A 71 -12.95 8.61 8.62
C MET A 71 -13.73 9.67 7.84
N THR A 72 -14.52 10.49 8.52
CA THR A 72 -15.30 11.60 7.95
C THR A 72 -14.56 12.93 7.91
N ASP A 73 -13.37 13.03 8.51
CA ASP A 73 -12.59 14.25 8.48
C ASP A 73 -12.13 14.58 7.05
N LYS A 74 -12.27 15.86 6.68
CA LYS A 74 -11.67 16.37 5.44
C LYS A 74 -10.15 16.43 5.61
N PRO A 75 -9.34 16.01 4.61
CA PRO A 75 -7.88 15.98 4.74
C PRO A 75 -7.26 17.30 5.21
N GLY A 76 -7.63 18.42 4.59
CA GLY A 76 -7.13 19.75 4.98
C GLY A 76 -7.58 20.23 6.37
N TYR A 77 -8.72 19.75 6.87
CA TYR A 77 -9.14 20.03 8.25
C TYR A 77 -8.28 19.22 9.23
N SER A 78 -8.13 17.91 9.00
CA SER A 78 -7.34 17.02 9.86
C SER A 78 -5.89 17.49 10.01
N LEU A 79 -5.32 18.10 8.97
CA LEU A 79 -3.96 18.63 9.00
C LEU A 79 -3.80 19.78 10.00
N ARG A 80 -4.77 20.69 10.07
CA ARG A 80 -4.70 21.90 10.91
C ARG A 80 -5.30 21.73 12.30
N ALA A 81 -6.45 21.06 12.38
CA ALA A 81 -7.23 20.97 13.61
C ALA A 81 -6.80 19.79 14.50
N LYS A 82 -6.09 18.81 13.94
CA LYS A 82 -5.64 17.62 14.68
C LYS A 82 -4.12 17.44 14.60
N PRO A 83 -3.31 18.40 15.11
CA PRO A 83 -1.85 18.30 15.08
C PRO A 83 -1.31 17.19 15.98
N ASP A 84 -2.01 16.81 17.05
CA ASP A 84 -1.62 15.73 17.97
C ASP A 84 -2.41 14.45 17.70
N SER A 85 -2.79 14.21 16.43
CA SER A 85 -3.46 12.98 16.05
C SER A 85 -2.51 11.79 16.10
N SER A 86 -2.97 10.60 16.50
CA SER A 86 -2.20 9.35 16.44
C SER A 86 -1.46 9.15 15.11
N MET A 87 -2.15 9.37 13.99
CA MET A 87 -1.60 9.35 12.64
C MET A 87 -0.45 10.34 12.43
N ARG A 88 -0.57 11.57 12.96
CA ARG A 88 0.47 12.60 12.85
C ARG A 88 1.67 12.28 13.72
N VAL A 89 1.44 11.85 14.96
CA VAL A 89 2.50 11.44 15.88
C VAL A 89 3.27 10.23 15.31
N ALA A 90 2.59 9.25 14.72
CA ALA A 90 3.24 8.11 14.06
C ALA A 90 4.16 8.54 12.90
N LEU A 91 3.71 9.50 12.08
CA LEU A 91 4.54 10.06 11.00
C LEU A 91 5.70 10.90 11.53
N GLU A 92 5.53 11.61 12.65
CA GLU A 92 6.60 12.38 13.28
C GLU A 92 7.70 11.48 13.86
N LEU A 93 7.35 10.30 14.39
CA LEU A 93 8.33 9.30 14.80
C LEU A 93 9.20 8.85 13.61
N VAL A 94 8.61 8.71 12.42
CA VAL A 94 9.38 8.40 11.19
C VAL A 94 10.25 9.59 10.77
N ALA A 95 9.73 10.80 10.84
CA ALA A 95 10.50 12.01 10.52
C ALA A 95 11.68 12.24 11.48
N ALA A 96 11.54 11.82 12.73
CA ALA A 96 12.56 11.91 13.78
C ALA A 96 13.53 10.72 13.80
N GLU A 97 13.40 9.78 12.85
CA GLU A 97 14.20 8.54 12.78
C GLU A 97 14.06 7.62 14.03
N GLU A 98 13.01 7.83 14.84
CA GLU A 98 12.64 6.95 15.96
C GLU A 98 11.89 5.70 15.48
N ALA A 99 11.25 5.80 14.31
CA ALA A 99 10.66 4.70 13.58
C ALA A 99 11.12 4.74 12.11
N VAL A 100 11.13 3.59 11.45
CA VAL A 100 11.55 3.46 10.04
C VAL A 100 10.36 3.35 9.08
N ALA A 101 9.17 3.02 9.61
CA ALA A 101 7.93 3.06 8.85
C ALA A 101 6.73 3.45 9.71
N CYS A 102 5.68 3.93 9.07
CA CYS A 102 4.36 4.21 9.66
C CYS A 102 3.29 3.37 8.97
N ILE A 103 2.43 2.71 9.74
CA ILE A 103 1.28 1.94 9.23
C ILE A 103 -0.01 2.52 9.82
N SER A 104 -1.01 2.81 8.99
CA SER A 104 -2.31 3.34 9.42
C SER A 104 -3.46 2.75 8.59
N ALA A 105 -4.55 2.39 9.26
CA ALA A 105 -5.83 2.08 8.63
C ALA A 105 -6.76 3.30 8.54
N GLY A 106 -6.36 4.48 9.03
CA GLY A 106 -7.16 5.71 9.07
C GLY A 106 -7.46 6.33 7.70
N ASN A 107 -8.09 7.51 7.67
CA ASN A 107 -8.53 8.15 6.43
C ASN A 107 -7.37 8.32 5.41
N THR A 108 -7.51 7.78 4.19
CA THR A 108 -6.46 7.77 3.16
C THR A 108 -5.97 9.18 2.81
N GLY A 109 -6.89 10.10 2.56
CA GLY A 109 -6.54 11.47 2.18
C GLY A 109 -5.84 12.22 3.31
N ALA A 110 -6.27 12.00 4.56
CA ALA A 110 -5.61 12.56 5.74
C ALA A 110 -4.19 12.00 5.91
N LEU A 111 -4.01 10.68 5.77
CA LEU A 111 -2.70 10.02 5.86
C LEU A 111 -1.76 10.57 4.80
N MET A 112 -2.17 10.59 3.54
CA MET A 112 -1.36 11.13 2.46
C MET A 112 -0.97 12.60 2.69
N THR A 113 -1.95 13.43 3.08
CA THR A 113 -1.71 14.86 3.32
C THR A 113 -0.71 15.05 4.47
N LYS A 114 -0.95 14.38 5.60
CA LYS A 114 -0.04 14.46 6.77
C LYS A 114 1.33 13.90 6.42
N ALA A 115 1.41 12.76 5.72
CA ALA A 115 2.68 12.14 5.34
C ALA A 115 3.49 13.06 4.42
N TYR A 116 2.87 13.64 3.39
CA TYR A 116 3.51 14.61 2.51
C TYR A 116 4.06 15.83 3.27
N PHE A 117 3.28 16.41 4.18
CA PHE A 117 3.75 17.59 4.93
C PHE A 117 4.78 17.28 6.00
N THR A 118 4.74 16.08 6.60
CA THR A 118 5.64 15.65 7.68
C THR A 118 6.97 15.13 7.13
N LEU A 119 6.91 14.17 6.21
CA LEU A 119 8.08 13.47 5.69
C LEU A 119 8.71 14.17 4.48
N LYS A 120 7.92 14.94 3.73
CA LYS A 120 8.30 15.51 2.41
C LYS A 120 8.59 14.42 1.38
N THR A 121 8.68 14.84 0.11
CA THR A 121 9.12 13.97 -0.97
C THR A 121 10.64 13.75 -0.91
N LEU A 122 11.06 12.66 -1.53
CA LEU A 122 12.47 12.45 -1.86
C LEU A 122 12.97 13.57 -2.79
N PRO A 123 14.25 13.97 -2.72
CA PRO A 123 14.83 14.90 -3.68
C PRO A 123 14.56 14.44 -5.13
N GLY A 124 14.16 15.37 -5.99
CA GLY A 124 13.80 15.09 -7.39
C GLY A 124 12.38 14.55 -7.60
N VAL A 125 11.74 13.96 -6.59
CA VAL A 125 10.36 13.44 -6.71
C VAL A 125 9.35 14.59 -6.60
N LEU A 126 8.53 14.75 -7.64
CA LEU A 126 7.50 15.79 -7.75
C LEU A 126 6.33 15.53 -6.82
N ARG A 127 5.80 14.31 -6.84
CA ARG A 127 4.64 13.89 -6.04
C ARG A 127 4.80 12.44 -5.57
N PRO A 128 4.34 12.10 -4.35
CA PRO A 128 4.25 10.72 -3.93
C PRO A 128 3.12 9.99 -4.68
N ALA A 129 3.20 8.67 -4.78
CA ALA A 129 2.18 7.83 -5.42
C ALA A 129 1.67 6.76 -4.45
N LEU A 130 0.38 6.44 -4.51
CA LEU A 130 -0.16 5.29 -3.80
C LEU A 130 -0.02 4.05 -4.69
N MET A 131 0.78 3.09 -4.23
CA MET A 131 1.13 1.86 -4.93
C MET A 131 0.53 0.66 -4.21
N SER A 132 -0.03 -0.29 -4.95
CA SER A 132 -0.43 -1.59 -4.39
C SER A 132 -0.08 -2.72 -5.34
N ALA A 133 0.19 -3.89 -4.78
CA ALA A 133 0.37 -5.12 -5.54
C ALA A 133 -0.98 -5.71 -5.90
N ILE A 134 -1.17 -6.05 -7.17
CA ILE A 134 -2.31 -6.83 -7.65
C ILE A 134 -1.84 -8.24 -8.05
N PRO A 135 -2.66 -9.28 -7.85
CA PRO A 135 -2.34 -10.62 -8.29
C PRO A 135 -2.22 -10.70 -9.81
N GLN A 136 -1.45 -11.65 -10.32
CA GLN A 136 -1.34 -11.94 -11.75
C GLN A 136 -1.78 -13.39 -12.02
N GLN A 137 -2.31 -13.66 -13.22
CA GLN A 137 -2.83 -14.97 -13.61
C GLN A 137 -1.83 -16.13 -13.41
N ASN A 138 -0.53 -15.83 -13.51
CA ASN A 138 0.55 -16.81 -13.34
C ASN A 138 1.01 -17.01 -11.89
N GLY A 139 0.29 -16.44 -10.91
CA GLY A 139 0.59 -16.55 -9.48
C GLY A 139 1.62 -15.55 -8.94
N GLY A 140 2.12 -14.63 -9.80
CA GLY A 140 2.94 -13.49 -9.40
C GLY A 140 2.11 -12.28 -9.01
N SER A 141 2.76 -11.13 -8.88
CA SER A 141 2.12 -9.84 -8.62
C SER A 141 2.68 -8.76 -9.55
N ALA A 142 1.89 -7.72 -9.80
CA ALA A 142 2.35 -6.49 -10.43
C ALA A 142 1.99 -5.30 -9.56
N PHE A 143 2.77 -4.23 -9.62
CA PHE A 143 2.42 -2.98 -8.96
C PHE A 143 1.54 -2.10 -9.83
N VAL A 144 0.52 -1.50 -9.24
CA VAL A 144 -0.30 -0.47 -9.88
C VAL A 144 -0.09 0.85 -9.16
N LEU A 145 0.17 1.90 -9.93
CA LEU A 145 0.34 3.27 -9.49
C LEU A 145 -0.39 4.17 -10.48
N ASP A 146 -0.94 5.31 -10.12
CA ASP A 146 -1.31 5.75 -8.78
C ASP A 146 -2.74 5.28 -8.46
N LEU A 147 -3.02 4.97 -7.20
CA LEU A 147 -4.31 4.44 -6.73
C LEU A 147 -5.19 5.48 -6.02
N GLY A 148 -4.90 6.76 -6.25
CA GLY A 148 -5.70 7.87 -5.77
C GLY A 148 -4.93 8.89 -4.96
N ALA A 149 -3.59 8.85 -4.96
CA ALA A 149 -2.82 9.91 -4.31
C ALA A 149 -2.99 11.27 -5.04
N ASN A 150 -3.06 11.21 -6.36
CA ASN A 150 -3.09 12.34 -7.26
C ASN A 150 -4.18 12.13 -8.31
N PRO A 151 -5.37 12.74 -8.14
CA PRO A 151 -6.47 12.58 -9.09
C PRO A 151 -6.12 12.99 -10.52
N VAL A 152 -5.19 13.95 -10.68
CA VAL A 152 -4.71 14.41 -11.99
C VAL A 152 -3.19 14.55 -11.91
N CYS A 153 -2.52 13.95 -12.89
CA CYS A 153 -1.07 13.98 -13.05
C CYS A 153 -0.70 14.61 -14.40
N ASP A 154 0.45 15.29 -14.44
CA ASP A 154 1.12 15.65 -15.69
C ASP A 154 2.05 14.51 -16.16
N SER A 155 2.65 14.68 -17.34
CA SER A 155 3.48 13.63 -17.95
C SER A 155 4.75 13.34 -17.16
N ASP A 156 5.36 14.37 -16.56
CA ASP A 156 6.58 14.21 -15.76
C ASP A 156 6.30 13.45 -14.46
N THR A 157 5.16 13.71 -13.84
CA THR A 157 4.69 12.97 -12.66
C THR A 157 4.45 11.49 -13.00
N LEU A 158 3.74 11.19 -14.10
CA LEU A 158 3.51 9.80 -14.51
C LEU A 158 4.80 9.09 -14.91
N PHE A 159 5.72 9.79 -15.57
CA PHE A 159 7.05 9.26 -15.87
C PHE A 159 7.78 8.86 -14.59
N GLN A 160 7.79 9.74 -13.57
CA GLN A 160 8.39 9.42 -12.27
C GLN A 160 7.68 8.25 -11.58
N PHE A 161 6.36 8.08 -11.72
CA PHE A 161 5.67 6.91 -11.19
C PHE A 161 6.16 5.61 -11.84
N GLY A 162 6.44 5.62 -13.14
CA GLY A 162 7.09 4.50 -13.82
C GLY A 162 8.48 4.20 -13.28
N VAL A 163 9.28 5.24 -13.01
CA VAL A 163 10.61 5.09 -12.41
C VAL A 163 10.53 4.50 -11.00
N MET A 164 9.72 5.09 -10.13
CA MET A 164 9.56 4.63 -8.74
C MET A 164 8.99 3.21 -8.68
N GLY A 165 7.97 2.92 -9.49
CA GLY A 165 7.36 1.59 -9.58
C GLY A 165 8.34 0.54 -10.11
N SER A 166 9.20 0.89 -11.08
CA SER A 166 10.26 -0.01 -11.58
C SER A 166 11.24 -0.38 -10.46
N VAL A 167 11.68 0.59 -9.66
CA VAL A 167 12.54 0.31 -8.50
C VAL A 167 11.83 -0.58 -7.48
N ALA A 168 10.56 -0.28 -7.16
CA ALA A 168 9.80 -1.10 -6.24
C ALA A 168 9.66 -2.55 -6.72
N ALA A 169 9.32 -2.77 -7.99
CA ALA A 169 9.25 -4.11 -8.57
C ALA A 169 10.60 -4.84 -8.57
N GLN A 170 11.70 -4.11 -8.76
CA GLN A 170 13.04 -4.70 -8.69
C GLN A 170 13.39 -5.15 -7.26
N GLU A 171 13.15 -4.30 -6.27
CA GLU A 171 13.59 -4.53 -4.89
C GLU A 171 12.64 -5.44 -4.10
N VAL A 172 11.33 -5.27 -4.28
CA VAL A 172 10.28 -6.00 -3.53
C VAL A 172 9.89 -7.28 -4.27
N LEU A 173 9.56 -7.21 -5.56
CA LEU A 173 9.16 -8.40 -6.33
C LEU A 173 10.35 -9.21 -6.86
N GLY A 174 11.58 -8.70 -6.71
CA GLY A 174 12.80 -9.38 -7.17
C GLY A 174 12.93 -9.46 -8.71
N ILE A 175 12.23 -8.59 -9.44
CA ILE A 175 12.20 -8.62 -10.90
C ILE A 175 13.36 -7.79 -11.45
N SER A 176 14.38 -8.44 -12.03
CA SER A 176 15.60 -7.75 -12.48
C SER A 176 15.40 -6.65 -13.53
N LYS A 177 14.42 -6.80 -14.43
CA LYS A 177 14.08 -5.82 -15.47
C LYS A 177 12.55 -5.65 -15.57
N PRO A 178 11.92 -4.95 -14.62
CA PRO A 178 10.46 -4.85 -14.53
C PRO A 178 9.88 -4.20 -15.78
N ARG A 179 8.90 -4.86 -16.40
CA ARG A 179 8.15 -4.32 -17.53
C ARG A 179 7.20 -3.26 -17.04
N VAL A 180 7.40 -2.03 -17.49
CA VAL A 180 6.56 -0.88 -17.15
C VAL A 180 5.60 -0.62 -18.29
N ALA A 181 4.31 -0.50 -17.99
CA ALA A 181 3.27 -0.18 -18.94
C ALA A 181 2.41 0.99 -18.47
N LEU A 182 1.85 1.74 -19.42
CA LEU A 182 0.85 2.77 -19.15
C LEU A 182 -0.56 2.16 -19.34
N LEU A 183 -1.42 2.29 -18.34
CA LEU A 183 -2.82 1.91 -18.48
C LEU A 183 -3.52 2.92 -19.39
N ASN A 184 -4.19 2.42 -20.42
CA ASN A 184 -4.83 3.25 -21.43
C ASN A 184 -6.17 2.65 -21.89
N MET A 185 -6.91 3.40 -22.68
CA MET A 185 -8.17 2.99 -23.31
C MET A 185 -7.99 2.16 -24.60
N GLY A 186 -6.76 1.72 -24.87
CA GLY A 186 -6.36 0.98 -26.06
C GLY A 186 -4.86 0.75 -26.12
N GLU A 187 -4.44 -0.36 -26.74
CA GLU A 187 -3.02 -0.68 -26.95
C GLU A 187 -2.36 0.19 -28.05
N GLU A 188 -3.14 0.84 -28.91
CA GLU A 188 -2.67 1.64 -30.04
C GLU A 188 -2.07 3.00 -29.60
N GLU A 189 -0.93 3.39 -30.18
CA GLU A 189 -0.22 4.65 -29.82
C GLU A 189 -1.05 5.94 -30.05
N ILE A 190 -2.07 5.87 -30.89
CA ILE A 190 -2.95 7.00 -31.22
C ILE A 190 -4.02 7.21 -30.13
N LYS A 191 -4.29 6.20 -29.30
CA LYS A 191 -5.32 6.24 -28.25
C LYS A 191 -4.76 6.82 -26.95
N GLY A 192 -5.65 7.40 -26.14
CA GLY A 192 -5.28 8.07 -24.90
C GLY A 192 -5.14 9.60 -25.05
N ASN A 193 -5.10 10.27 -23.91
CA ASN A 193 -4.98 11.72 -23.83
C ASN A 193 -3.54 12.19 -24.09
N ASP A 194 -3.36 13.50 -24.27
CA ASP A 194 -2.06 14.10 -24.58
C ASP A 194 -1.02 13.84 -23.48
N VAL A 195 -1.45 13.77 -22.22
CA VAL A 195 -0.59 13.49 -21.06
C VAL A 195 -0.01 12.07 -21.15
N VAL A 196 -0.84 11.07 -21.43
CA VAL A 196 -0.43 9.66 -21.56
C VAL A 196 0.53 9.48 -22.74
N LYS A 197 0.26 10.16 -23.87
CA LYS A 197 1.16 10.13 -25.04
C LYS A 197 2.51 10.79 -24.76
N ALA A 198 2.51 11.95 -24.11
CA ALA A 198 3.74 12.62 -23.70
C ALA A 198 4.54 11.76 -22.71
N THR A 199 3.85 11.11 -21.77
CA THR A 199 4.48 10.16 -20.81
C THR A 199 5.11 8.98 -21.55
N ALA A 200 4.42 8.39 -22.53
CA ALA A 200 4.95 7.29 -23.32
C ALA A 200 6.24 7.69 -24.05
N ALA A 201 6.29 8.89 -24.63
CA ALA A 201 7.49 9.40 -25.29
C ALA A 201 8.67 9.55 -24.30
N LEU A 202 8.43 10.06 -23.08
CA LEU A 202 9.45 10.15 -22.04
C LEU A 202 9.95 8.77 -21.61
N LEU A 203 9.05 7.81 -21.41
CA LEU A 203 9.39 6.45 -21.01
C LEU A 203 10.17 5.70 -22.10
N GLN A 204 9.83 5.89 -23.38
CA GLN A 204 10.54 5.30 -24.51
C GLN A 204 11.98 5.81 -24.65
N GLN A 205 12.23 7.07 -24.27
CA GLN A 205 13.56 7.68 -24.36
C GLN A 205 14.47 7.28 -23.18
N SER A 206 13.91 6.82 -22.07
CA SER A 206 14.67 6.44 -20.89
C SER A 206 15.33 5.07 -21.03
N GLN A 207 16.65 5.00 -20.86
CA GLN A 207 17.39 3.72 -20.88
C GLN A 207 17.26 2.93 -19.57
N HIS A 208 16.79 3.59 -18.50
CA HIS A 208 16.64 3.00 -17.17
C HIS A 208 15.33 2.26 -16.95
N ILE A 209 14.40 2.38 -17.89
CA ILE A 209 13.05 1.84 -17.79
C ILE A 209 12.78 0.88 -18.95
N ASN A 210 12.37 -0.34 -18.61
CA ASN A 210 11.90 -1.32 -19.59
C ASN A 210 10.42 -1.04 -19.91
N TYR A 211 10.17 0.01 -20.69
CA TYR A 211 8.83 0.38 -21.11
C TYR A 211 8.34 -0.53 -22.23
N ILE A 212 7.16 -1.13 -22.05
CA ILE A 212 6.57 -2.10 -22.99
C ILE A 212 5.35 -1.58 -23.75
N GLY A 213 5.00 -0.29 -23.59
CA GLY A 213 3.85 0.31 -24.26
C GLY A 213 2.62 0.43 -23.36
N PHE A 214 1.45 0.32 -23.98
CA PHE A 214 0.15 0.46 -23.33
C PHE A 214 -0.44 -0.89 -22.97
N ILE A 215 -1.25 -0.91 -21.91
CA ILE A 215 -2.16 -2.02 -21.59
C ILE A 215 -3.57 -1.51 -21.34
N GLU A 216 -4.57 -2.36 -21.55
CA GLU A 216 -5.98 -2.08 -21.28
C GLU A 216 -6.41 -2.64 -19.92
N GLY A 217 -7.65 -2.32 -19.50
CA GLY A 217 -8.19 -2.73 -18.20
C GLY A 217 -8.36 -4.25 -18.05
N ASP A 218 -8.55 -4.99 -19.13
CA ASP A 218 -8.62 -6.46 -19.15
C ASP A 218 -7.25 -7.12 -18.98
N ASP A 219 -6.16 -6.37 -19.22
CA ASP A 219 -4.78 -6.83 -19.04
C ASP A 219 -4.20 -6.59 -17.64
N LEU A 220 -4.94 -5.95 -16.75
CA LEU A 220 -4.48 -5.68 -15.38
C LEU A 220 -3.95 -6.94 -14.67
N PHE A 221 -4.57 -8.10 -14.94
CA PHE A 221 -4.24 -9.38 -14.31
C PHE A 221 -3.57 -10.39 -15.26
N SER A 222 -3.27 -10.01 -16.51
CA SER A 222 -2.81 -10.95 -17.55
C SER A 222 -1.32 -11.31 -17.47
N GLY A 223 -0.55 -10.61 -16.63
CA GLY A 223 0.90 -10.78 -16.50
C GLY A 223 1.69 -10.12 -17.62
N LYS A 224 1.09 -9.23 -18.42
CA LYS A 224 1.78 -8.47 -19.47
C LYS A 224 2.78 -7.45 -18.90
N ALA A 225 2.47 -6.83 -17.77
CA ALA A 225 3.30 -5.83 -17.11
C ALA A 225 3.61 -6.20 -15.66
N ASP A 226 4.73 -5.71 -15.14
CA ASP A 226 5.14 -5.85 -13.74
C ASP A 226 4.87 -4.55 -12.95
N VAL A 227 4.81 -3.42 -13.67
CA VAL A 227 4.46 -2.10 -13.15
C VAL A 227 3.47 -1.45 -14.11
N ILE A 228 2.33 -1.04 -13.59
CA ILE A 228 1.21 -0.44 -14.33
C ILE A 228 1.02 0.97 -13.83
N VAL A 229 1.17 1.96 -14.72
CA VAL A 229 1.13 3.37 -14.36
C VAL A 229 -0.09 4.07 -14.97
N CYS A 230 -0.77 4.86 -14.15
CA CYS A 230 -1.94 5.67 -14.46
C CYS A 230 -2.04 6.84 -13.48
N ASP A 231 -2.92 7.80 -13.76
CA ASP A 231 -3.29 8.80 -12.77
C ASP A 231 -4.18 8.20 -11.68
N GLY A 232 -4.24 8.87 -10.52
CA GLY A 232 -4.97 8.37 -9.37
C GLY A 232 -6.49 8.32 -9.56
N PHE A 233 -7.07 9.06 -10.51
CA PHE A 233 -8.50 8.94 -10.79
C PHE A 233 -8.79 7.63 -11.51
N VAL A 234 -8.04 7.33 -12.57
CA VAL A 234 -8.18 6.07 -13.32
C VAL A 234 -7.83 4.86 -12.44
N GLY A 235 -6.69 4.89 -11.74
CA GLY A 235 -6.23 3.76 -10.94
C GLY A 235 -7.16 3.42 -9.78
N ASN A 236 -7.71 4.42 -9.09
CA ASN A 236 -8.67 4.20 -8.00
C ASN A 236 -9.99 3.61 -8.52
N ILE A 237 -10.50 4.09 -9.66
CA ILE A 237 -11.70 3.50 -10.29
C ILE A 237 -11.45 2.06 -10.69
N ALA A 238 -10.30 1.78 -11.31
CA ALA A 238 -9.92 0.43 -11.73
C ALA A 238 -9.86 -0.53 -10.53
N LEU A 239 -9.10 -0.18 -9.50
CA LEU A 239 -8.94 -1.00 -8.30
C LEU A 239 -10.28 -1.29 -7.62
N LYS A 240 -11.09 -0.25 -7.37
CA LYS A 240 -12.40 -0.44 -6.71
C LYS A 240 -13.40 -1.23 -7.55
N SER A 241 -13.32 -1.11 -8.88
CA SER A 241 -14.15 -1.94 -9.77
C SER A 241 -13.76 -3.42 -9.65
N CYS A 242 -12.45 -3.71 -9.57
CA CYS A 242 -11.94 -5.06 -9.37
C CYS A 242 -12.33 -5.63 -7.99
N GLU A 243 -12.18 -4.84 -6.92
CA GLU A 243 -12.61 -5.23 -5.57
C GLU A 243 -14.12 -5.53 -5.52
N GLY A 244 -14.96 -4.64 -6.06
CA GLY A 244 -16.41 -4.83 -6.07
C GLY A 244 -16.85 -6.05 -6.89
N LEU A 245 -16.18 -6.33 -8.01
CA LEU A 245 -16.43 -7.55 -8.80
C LEU A 245 -16.01 -8.82 -8.04
N ALA A 246 -14.84 -8.81 -7.38
CA ALA A 246 -14.37 -9.93 -6.58
C ALA A 246 -15.34 -10.24 -5.44
N ASP A 247 -15.82 -9.23 -4.72
CA ASP A 247 -16.82 -9.39 -3.66
C ASP A 247 -18.15 -9.95 -4.19
N LEU A 248 -18.63 -9.45 -5.33
CA LEU A 248 -19.84 -9.97 -5.96
C LEU A 248 -19.70 -11.46 -6.30
N LEU A 249 -18.58 -11.86 -6.90
CA LEU A 249 -18.32 -13.26 -7.26
C LEU A 249 -18.21 -14.14 -6.01
N LEU A 250 -17.44 -13.72 -5.00
CA LEU A 250 -17.26 -14.45 -3.75
C LEU A 250 -18.58 -14.63 -3.00
N ASN A 251 -19.42 -13.59 -2.95
CA ASN A 251 -20.72 -13.65 -2.31
C ASN A 251 -21.70 -14.57 -3.05
N ASN A 252 -21.71 -14.53 -4.38
CA ASN A 252 -22.51 -15.44 -5.21
C ASN A 252 -22.09 -16.91 -5.07
N ILE A 253 -20.81 -17.18 -4.89
CA ILE A 253 -20.32 -18.54 -4.68
C ILE A 253 -20.72 -19.05 -3.29
N LYS A 254 -20.56 -18.23 -2.25
CA LYS A 254 -20.98 -18.58 -0.88
C LYS A 254 -22.48 -18.87 -0.81
N SER A 255 -23.32 -18.06 -1.46
CA SER A 255 -24.77 -18.24 -1.46
C SER A 255 -25.19 -19.55 -2.15
N ASN A 256 -24.60 -19.87 -3.30
CA ASN A 256 -24.89 -21.10 -4.03
C ASN A 256 -24.38 -22.37 -3.33
N ILE A 257 -23.21 -22.30 -2.67
CA ILE A 257 -22.68 -23.44 -1.88
C ILE A 257 -23.57 -23.73 -0.67
N HIS A 258 -24.15 -22.71 -0.04
CA HIS A 258 -25.03 -22.90 1.12
C HIS A 258 -26.44 -23.39 0.76
N ALA A 259 -26.86 -23.29 -0.51
CA ALA A 259 -28.19 -23.67 -0.95
C ALA A 259 -28.47 -25.19 -0.94
N HIS A 260 -27.43 -26.05 -1.02
CA HIS A 260 -27.61 -27.50 -1.08
C HIS A 260 -26.71 -28.27 -0.10
N TRP A 261 -27.32 -29.16 0.70
CA TRP A 261 -26.64 -29.96 1.73
C TRP A 261 -25.61 -30.95 1.14
N LEU A 262 -25.87 -31.49 -0.07
CA LEU A 262 -24.92 -32.31 -0.83
C LEU A 262 -23.67 -31.51 -1.21
N THR A 263 -23.85 -30.28 -1.70
CA THR A 263 -22.76 -29.37 -2.08
C THR A 263 -21.90 -29.00 -0.88
N ARG A 264 -22.48 -28.83 0.32
CA ARG A 264 -21.71 -28.62 1.56
C ARG A 264 -20.78 -29.80 1.90
N TRP A 265 -21.21 -31.04 1.63
CA TRP A 265 -20.40 -32.23 1.89
C TRP A 265 -19.27 -32.40 0.86
N PHE A 266 -19.57 -32.21 -0.43
CA PHE A 266 -18.57 -32.19 -1.50
C PHE A 266 -17.56 -31.04 -1.33
N VAL A 267 -18.04 -29.84 -0.97
CA VAL A 267 -17.19 -28.70 -0.68
C VAL A 267 -16.29 -29.03 0.51
N LYS A 268 -16.77 -29.58 1.63
CA LYS A 268 -15.90 -29.92 2.76
C LYS A 268 -14.75 -30.87 2.38
N LEU A 269 -15.00 -31.85 1.52
CA LEU A 269 -14.00 -32.79 1.02
C LEU A 269 -12.98 -32.12 0.08
N PHE A 270 -13.44 -31.21 -0.77
CA PHE A 270 -12.61 -30.46 -1.71
C PHE A 270 -12.05 -29.16 -1.13
N TYR A 271 -12.54 -28.68 0.02
CA TYR A 271 -12.25 -27.37 0.59
C TYR A 271 -10.76 -27.25 0.91
N GLN A 272 -10.15 -28.30 1.46
CA GLN A 272 -8.72 -28.32 1.72
C GLN A 272 -7.88 -28.22 0.43
N ARG A 273 -8.41 -28.68 -0.72
CA ARG A 273 -7.75 -28.64 -2.02
C ARG A 273 -8.07 -27.36 -2.81
N LEU A 274 -9.28 -26.83 -2.67
CA LEU A 274 -9.74 -25.58 -3.28
C LEU A 274 -9.25 -24.35 -2.51
N GLN A 275 -9.13 -24.37 -1.18
CA GLN A 275 -8.78 -23.18 -0.39
C GLN A 275 -7.48 -22.52 -0.90
N ARG A 276 -6.46 -23.32 -1.25
CA ARG A 276 -5.22 -22.82 -1.87
C ARG A 276 -5.43 -22.15 -3.23
N SER A 277 -6.40 -22.60 -4.03
CA SER A 277 -6.73 -22.02 -5.35
C SER A 277 -7.58 -20.76 -5.26
N TRP A 278 -8.09 -20.39 -4.08
CA TRP A 278 -8.92 -19.20 -3.86
C TRP A 278 -8.29 -18.20 -2.89
N ASP A 279 -7.17 -18.54 -2.25
CA ASP A 279 -6.51 -17.62 -1.32
C ASP A 279 -5.98 -16.36 -2.02
N TRP A 280 -5.67 -16.42 -3.33
CA TRP A 280 -5.32 -15.24 -4.15
C TRP A 280 -6.50 -14.30 -4.42
N LEU A 281 -7.75 -14.75 -4.23
CA LEU A 281 -8.95 -13.93 -4.41
C LEU A 281 -9.33 -13.16 -3.14
N LYS A 282 -8.65 -13.40 -2.01
CA LYS A 282 -8.96 -12.72 -0.75
C LYS A 282 -8.28 -11.35 -0.74
N PRO A 283 -9.04 -10.24 -0.72
CA PRO A 283 -8.48 -8.90 -0.66
C PRO A 283 -7.54 -8.70 0.55
N ASP A 284 -7.83 -9.38 1.67
CA ASP A 284 -7.06 -9.34 2.92
C ASP A 284 -5.56 -9.67 2.76
N HIS A 285 -5.19 -10.43 1.72
CA HIS A 285 -3.80 -10.78 1.45
C HIS A 285 -3.02 -9.67 0.73
N TYR A 286 -3.69 -8.74 0.08
CA TYR A 286 -3.10 -7.64 -0.68
C TYR A 286 -3.33 -6.28 0.00
N ASN A 287 -3.56 -6.31 1.31
CA ASN A 287 -3.78 -5.12 2.11
C ASN A 287 -2.44 -4.49 2.50
N GLY A 288 -2.27 -3.21 2.20
CA GLY A 288 -1.06 -2.45 2.49
C GLY A 288 -0.58 -1.65 1.28
N ALA A 289 -1.34 -0.64 0.88
CA ALA A 289 -0.92 0.26 -0.20
C ALA A 289 0.22 1.16 0.29
N SER A 290 1.37 1.12 -0.37
CA SER A 290 2.54 1.92 -0.02
C SER A 290 2.48 3.29 -0.66
N LEU A 291 2.74 4.33 0.14
CA LEU A 291 2.84 5.70 -0.33
C LEU A 291 4.30 6.02 -0.66
N ILE A 292 4.72 5.64 -1.86
CA ILE A 292 6.11 5.77 -2.31
C ILE A 292 6.42 7.20 -2.77
N GLY A 293 7.72 7.53 -2.81
CA GLY A 293 8.20 8.87 -3.16
C GLY A 293 8.36 9.83 -1.97
N LEU A 294 8.08 9.35 -0.75
CA LEU A 294 8.34 10.05 0.51
C LEU A 294 9.68 9.64 1.13
N ARG A 295 10.20 10.46 2.05
CA ARG A 295 11.47 10.20 2.76
C ARG A 295 11.43 9.04 3.77
N GLY A 296 10.27 8.44 3.99
CA GLY A 296 10.09 7.29 4.88
C GLY A 296 8.99 6.38 4.36
N VAL A 297 8.96 5.14 4.86
CA VAL A 297 7.97 4.13 4.45
C VAL A 297 6.63 4.43 5.13
N VAL A 298 5.57 4.55 4.34
CA VAL A 298 4.21 4.78 4.85
C VAL A 298 3.24 3.82 4.17
N ILE A 299 2.64 2.93 4.96
CA ILE A 299 1.68 1.94 4.49
C ILE A 299 0.26 2.32 4.91
N LYS A 300 -0.64 2.40 3.93
CA LYS A 300 -2.08 2.54 4.11
C LYS A 300 -2.74 1.16 4.09
N SER A 301 -3.24 0.74 5.24
CA SER A 301 -4.14 -0.42 5.35
C SER A 301 -5.58 0.00 5.05
N HIS A 302 -6.48 -0.86 4.57
CA HIS A 302 -7.89 -0.49 4.36
C HIS A 302 -8.60 -0.01 5.65
N GLY A 303 -9.64 0.83 5.51
CA GLY A 303 -10.37 1.38 6.66
C GLY A 303 -11.11 0.32 7.48
N ASP A 304 -11.66 -0.66 6.79
CA ASP A 304 -12.39 -1.82 7.33
C ASP A 304 -11.48 -3.05 7.50
N ALA A 305 -10.16 -2.87 7.46
CA ALA A 305 -9.19 -3.94 7.58
C ALA A 305 -9.38 -4.72 8.89
N ASN A 306 -9.45 -6.04 8.79
CA ASN A 306 -9.38 -6.92 9.95
C ASN A 306 -7.92 -7.13 10.40
N ALA A 307 -7.72 -7.85 11.52
CA ALA A 307 -6.38 -8.06 12.09
C ALA A 307 -5.41 -8.78 11.14
N ARG A 308 -5.91 -9.67 10.27
CA ARG A 308 -5.09 -10.35 9.26
C ARG A 308 -4.64 -9.36 8.20
N ALA A 309 -5.54 -8.51 7.73
CA ALA A 309 -5.26 -7.53 6.69
C ALA A 309 -4.31 -6.43 7.19
N PHE A 310 -4.47 -5.98 8.44
CA PHE A 310 -3.51 -5.07 9.08
C PHE A 310 -2.14 -5.73 9.31
N TYR A 311 -2.12 -7.02 9.65
CA TYR A 311 -0.87 -7.79 9.72
C TYR A 311 -0.17 -7.84 8.35
N SER A 312 -0.89 -8.08 7.24
CA SER A 312 -0.31 -8.00 5.88
C SER A 312 0.34 -6.64 5.60
N ALA A 313 -0.29 -5.55 6.06
CA ALA A 313 0.28 -4.20 5.94
C ALA A 313 1.57 -4.01 6.77
N ILE A 314 1.69 -4.69 7.92
CA ILE A 314 2.94 -4.77 8.69
C ILE A 314 4.00 -5.56 7.92
N GLU A 315 3.64 -6.70 7.31
CA GLU A 315 4.58 -7.49 6.47
C GLU A 315 5.16 -6.63 5.34
N GLN A 316 4.30 -5.88 4.64
CA GLN A 316 4.71 -4.96 3.58
C GLN A 316 5.68 -3.89 4.11
N ALA A 317 5.38 -3.28 5.26
CA ALA A 317 6.25 -2.26 5.85
C ALA A 317 7.64 -2.83 6.22
N VAL A 318 7.68 -4.05 6.77
CA VAL A 318 8.95 -4.73 7.08
C VAL A 318 9.75 -4.98 5.81
N GLU A 319 9.11 -5.50 4.76
CA GLU A 319 9.77 -5.79 3.50
C GLU A 319 10.35 -4.53 2.84
N GLU A 320 9.56 -3.47 2.69
CA GLU A 320 10.02 -2.22 2.07
C GLU A 320 11.16 -1.57 2.86
N THR A 321 11.12 -1.65 4.18
CA THR A 321 12.15 -1.08 5.04
C THR A 321 13.44 -1.90 4.99
N GLN A 322 13.35 -3.24 4.99
CA GLN A 322 14.53 -4.10 4.86
C GLN A 322 15.28 -3.90 3.53
N ARG A 323 14.55 -3.52 2.48
CA ARG A 323 15.10 -3.19 1.16
C ARG A 323 15.61 -1.75 1.04
N ASP A 324 15.36 -0.90 2.04
CA ASP A 324 15.66 0.53 2.01
C ASP A 324 15.06 1.22 0.76
N LEU A 325 13.78 0.90 0.49
CA LEU A 325 13.08 1.32 -0.73
C LEU A 325 13.13 2.84 -0.99
N PRO A 326 12.92 3.74 0.01
CA PRO A 326 13.02 5.19 -0.22
C PRO A 326 14.40 5.62 -0.76
N THR A 327 15.48 5.06 -0.22
CA THR A 327 16.84 5.36 -0.68
C THR A 327 17.07 4.86 -2.10
N ARG A 328 16.62 3.63 -2.41
CA ARG A 328 16.72 3.07 -3.78
C ARG A 328 15.96 3.90 -4.80
N ILE A 329 14.78 4.37 -4.45
CA ILE A 329 13.98 5.24 -5.31
C ILE A 329 14.71 6.57 -5.55
N ARG A 330 15.20 7.21 -4.48
CA ARG A 330 15.95 8.48 -4.60
C ARG A 330 17.10 8.35 -5.58
N ASP A 331 17.93 7.32 -5.40
CA ASP A 331 19.14 7.13 -6.20
C ASP A 331 18.79 6.91 -7.68
N ARG A 332 17.72 6.16 -7.98
CA ARG A 332 17.28 5.96 -9.36
C ARG A 332 16.68 7.23 -9.97
N VAL A 333 15.86 7.96 -9.23
CA VAL A 333 15.24 9.20 -9.72
C VAL A 333 16.33 10.23 -10.04
N GLU A 334 17.33 10.37 -9.17
CA GLU A 334 18.47 11.27 -9.40
C GLU A 334 19.25 10.88 -10.67
N GLN A 335 19.54 9.58 -10.88
CA GLN A 335 20.20 9.10 -12.09
C GLN A 335 19.40 9.42 -13.36
N VAL A 336 18.09 9.21 -13.35
CA VAL A 336 17.22 9.47 -14.51
C VAL A 336 17.11 10.97 -14.81
N LEU A 337 17.06 11.83 -13.78
CA LEU A 337 16.99 13.28 -13.96
C LEU A 337 18.28 13.85 -14.54
N LEU A 338 19.45 13.35 -14.12
CA LEU A 338 20.75 13.79 -14.65
C LEU A 338 20.94 13.48 -16.15
N GLU A 339 20.22 12.51 -16.70
CA GLU A 339 20.27 12.18 -18.14
C GLU A 339 19.35 13.06 -19.00
N GLN A 340 18.40 13.77 -18.38
CA GLN A 340 17.49 14.67 -19.08
C GLN A 340 18.05 16.10 -19.24
N GLU A 341 19.14 16.43 -18.53
CA GLU A 341 19.86 17.72 -18.60
C GLU A 341 20.92 17.76 -19.71
#